data_AF-A0A2G8LLU8-F1
#
_entry.id   AF-A0A2G8LLU8-F1
#
_cell.length_a   1.000
_cell.length_b   1.000
_cell.length_c   1.000
_cell.angle_alpha   90.00
_cell.angle_beta   90.00
_cell.angle_gamma   90.00
#
_symmetry.space_group_name_H-M   'P 1'
#
loop_
_entity.id
_entity.type
_entity.pdbx_description
1 polymer ?
#
loop_
_entity_poly.entity_id
_entity_poly.type
_entity_poly.pdbx_seq_one_letter_code
_entity_poly.pdbx_strand_id
1 'polypeptide(L)'
;MALVSMLCGYSQLSSLSLKDKRLLFVPLRPFLKCSKRLIAQIGSTLKSAHQENLRIGICFPPQFWQEYRQYYTTYKTIRELLNNLRQTNDEFMEYCKELRGAARQSLDSLLLLPVQRVGQYDSFLTNLMDQTSKTHPDYRNIVTASSMVNKMVKEQQEEVSQAENDARLLQVQERFPGDELHLFDANCFKSQFQTPLRISPYPIIPFPYTKCPVYILYIQDLESWIFVHSLI
;
A
#
# COMPACT_ATOMS: atom_id res chain seq x y z
N MET A 1 -10.21 3.03 7.62
CA MET A 1 -11.52 2.40 7.83
C MET A 1 -11.42 0.91 7.57
N ALA A 2 -10.90 0.47 6.41
CA ALA A 2 -10.70 -0.97 6.14
C ALA A 2 -9.68 -1.63 7.10
N LEU A 3 -8.47 -1.08 7.27
CA LEU A 3 -7.48 -1.64 8.22
C LEU A 3 -7.93 -1.52 9.68
N VAL A 4 -8.54 -0.40 10.07
CA VAL A 4 -9.15 -0.23 11.41
C VAL A 4 -10.29 -1.23 11.66
N SER A 5 -11.12 -1.50 10.65
CA SER A 5 -12.20 -2.50 10.74
C SER A 5 -11.65 -3.93 10.80
N MET A 6 -10.60 -4.26 10.02
CA MET A 6 -9.86 -5.52 10.19
C MET A 6 -9.25 -5.64 11.58
N LEU A 7 -8.70 -4.54 12.10
CA LEU A 7 -8.15 -4.48 13.44
C LEU A 7 -9.23 -4.48 14.54
N CYS A 8 -10.50 -4.28 14.24
CA CYS A 8 -11.59 -4.53 15.19
C CYS A 8 -12.18 -5.94 15.02
N GLY A 9 -12.11 -6.51 13.82
CA GLY A 9 -12.61 -7.85 13.48
C GLY A 9 -11.66 -9.01 13.80
N TYR A 10 -10.38 -8.77 14.16
CA TYR A 10 -9.42 -9.87 14.40
C TYR A 10 -9.74 -10.76 15.61
N SER A 11 -10.65 -10.33 16.50
CA SER A 11 -11.18 -11.14 17.58
C SER A 11 -12.00 -12.34 17.08
N GLN A 12 -12.47 -12.31 15.83
CA GLN A 12 -13.29 -13.37 15.21
C GLN A 12 -12.49 -14.40 14.39
N LEU A 13 -11.19 -14.22 14.19
CA LEU A 13 -10.33 -15.18 13.45
C LEU A 13 -10.06 -16.45 14.27
N SER A 14 -11.02 -17.36 14.47
CA SER A 14 -10.80 -18.63 15.19
C SER A 14 -9.65 -19.47 14.61
N SER A 15 -9.51 -19.43 13.29
CA SER A 15 -8.56 -20.22 12.49
C SER A 15 -7.08 -19.92 12.71
N LEU A 16 -6.74 -18.74 13.22
CA LEU A 16 -5.35 -18.30 13.37
C LEU A 16 -4.88 -18.42 14.81
N SER A 17 -3.66 -18.91 15.00
CA SER A 17 -3.03 -18.91 16.31
C SER A 17 -2.88 -17.47 16.82
N LEU A 18 -2.87 -17.29 18.15
CA LEU A 18 -2.63 -15.98 18.76
C LEU A 18 -1.29 -15.38 18.30
N LYS A 19 -0.29 -16.24 18.03
CA LYS A 19 1.02 -15.84 17.52
C LYS A 19 0.91 -15.24 16.11
N ASP A 20 0.17 -15.89 15.22
CA ASP A 20 0.01 -15.45 13.83
C ASP A 20 -0.79 -14.15 13.76
N LYS A 21 -1.87 -14.03 14.53
CA LYS A 21 -2.61 -12.76 14.67
C LYS A 21 -1.70 -11.63 15.14
N ARG A 22 -0.84 -11.90 16.13
CA ARG A 22 0.09 -10.88 16.62
C ARG A 22 1.08 -10.47 15.53
N LEU A 23 1.61 -11.42 14.76
CA LEU A 23 2.54 -11.13 13.67
C LEU A 23 1.89 -10.32 12.55
N LEU A 24 0.64 -10.63 12.17
CA LEU A 24 -0.06 -9.90 11.10
C LEU A 24 -0.44 -8.46 11.50
N PHE A 25 -0.91 -8.27 12.74
CA PHE A 25 -1.63 -7.04 13.11
C PHE A 25 -0.89 -6.11 14.07
N VAL A 26 -0.01 -6.62 14.95
CA VAL A 26 0.75 -5.76 15.87
C VAL A 26 1.69 -4.80 15.11
N PRO A 27 2.41 -5.23 14.06
CA PRO A 27 3.30 -4.35 13.30
C PRO A 27 2.60 -3.17 12.62
N LEU A 28 1.27 -3.22 12.44
CA LEU A 28 0.48 -2.12 11.87
C LEU A 28 0.18 -1.00 12.88
N ARG A 29 0.24 -1.28 14.19
CA ARG A 29 -0.12 -0.29 15.23
C ARG A 29 0.76 0.96 15.21
N PRO A 30 2.10 0.87 15.05
CA PRO A 30 2.93 2.05 14.90
C PRO A 30 2.56 2.90 13.69
N PHE A 31 2.16 2.29 12.56
CA PHE A 31 1.71 3.00 11.36
C PHE A 31 0.46 3.81 11.58
N LEU A 32 -0.54 3.23 12.24
CA LEU A 32 -1.76 3.97 12.58
C LEU A 32 -1.44 5.20 13.42
N LYS A 33 -0.56 5.03 14.40
CA LYS A 33 -0.14 6.12 15.27
C LYS A 33 0.63 7.19 14.48
N CYS A 34 1.61 6.79 13.66
CA CYS A 34 2.43 7.75 12.91
C CYS A 34 1.62 8.43 11.79
N SER A 35 0.71 7.71 11.13
CA SER A 35 -0.18 8.23 10.09
C SER A 35 -1.16 9.26 10.65
N LYS A 36 -1.82 8.96 11.77
CA LYS A 36 -2.70 9.93 12.45
C LYS A 36 -1.94 11.18 12.85
N ARG A 37 -0.72 11.03 13.37
CA ARG A 37 0.15 12.17 13.72
C ARG A 37 0.53 12.99 12.48
N LEU A 38 0.89 12.34 11.39
CA LEU A 38 1.23 12.99 10.13
C LEU A 38 0.05 13.81 9.58
N ILE A 39 -1.14 13.22 9.51
CA ILE A 39 -2.36 13.90 9.07
C ILE A 39 -2.65 15.12 9.96
N ALA A 40 -2.53 14.97 11.29
CA ALA A 40 -2.75 16.06 12.21
C ALA A 40 -1.73 17.21 12.02
N GLN A 41 -0.46 16.89 11.81
CA GLN A 41 0.61 17.86 11.57
C GLN A 41 0.45 18.58 10.23
N ILE A 42 0.10 17.86 9.17
CA ILE A 42 -0.18 18.47 7.87
C ILE A 42 -1.42 19.35 7.97
N GLY A 43 -2.48 18.85 8.60
CA GLY A 43 -3.73 19.59 8.80
C GLY A 43 -3.54 20.88 9.60
N SER A 44 -2.69 20.90 10.63
CA SER A 44 -2.36 22.12 11.36
C SER A 44 -1.50 23.08 10.54
N THR A 45 -0.56 22.55 9.76
CA THR A 45 0.31 23.34 8.87
C THR A 45 -0.50 24.05 7.79
N LEU A 46 -1.46 23.36 7.17
CA LEU A 46 -2.35 23.93 6.14
C LEU A 46 -3.33 24.98 6.67
N LYS A 47 -3.70 24.91 7.96
CA LYS A 47 -4.57 25.91 8.60
C LYS A 47 -3.84 27.18 9.01
N SER A 48 -2.51 27.19 9.00
CA SER A 48 -1.74 28.38 9.35
C SER A 48 -1.91 29.48 8.28
N ALA A 49 -2.18 30.71 8.72
CA ALA A 49 -2.65 31.81 7.87
C ALA A 49 -1.63 32.38 6.86
N HIS A 50 -0.42 31.80 6.76
CA HIS A 50 0.66 32.30 5.92
C HIS A 50 1.16 31.21 4.97
N GLN A 51 0.50 31.09 3.81
CA GLN A 51 0.83 30.10 2.78
C GLN A 51 2.28 30.23 2.27
N GLU A 52 2.87 31.43 2.32
CA GLU A 52 4.24 31.72 1.88
C GLU A 52 5.35 31.07 2.73
N ASN A 53 4.98 30.49 3.88
CA ASN A 53 5.92 29.82 4.79
C ASN A 53 5.44 28.42 5.18
N LEU A 54 4.67 27.75 4.33
CA LEU A 54 4.23 26.37 4.57
C LEU A 54 5.43 25.43 4.70
N ARG A 55 5.55 24.78 5.87
CA ARG A 55 6.64 23.84 6.16
C ARG A 55 6.08 22.44 6.26
N ILE A 56 6.07 21.71 5.14
CA ILE A 56 5.56 20.33 5.07
C ILE A 56 6.68 19.32 5.37
N GLY A 57 7.94 19.64 5.05
CA GLY A 57 9.09 18.78 5.28
C GLY A 57 9.27 18.40 6.75
N ILE A 58 8.95 19.30 7.69
CA ILE A 58 8.98 19.03 9.13
C ILE A 58 8.01 17.92 9.57
N CYS A 59 6.97 17.63 8.78
CA CYS A 59 6.02 16.56 9.08
C CYS A 59 6.63 15.16 8.87
N PHE A 60 7.81 15.05 8.24
CA PHE A 60 8.48 13.79 7.93
C PHE A 60 9.81 13.63 8.68
N PRO A 61 9.78 13.56 10.03
CA PRO A 61 11.00 13.44 10.82
C PRO A 61 11.68 12.07 10.63
N PRO A 62 12.98 11.92 10.93
CA PRO A 62 13.70 10.65 10.75
C PRO A 62 13.03 9.43 11.40
N GLN A 63 12.40 9.62 12.57
CA GLN A 63 11.69 8.56 13.29
C GLN A 63 10.48 8.02 12.50
N PHE A 64 9.83 8.85 11.67
CA PHE A 64 8.74 8.41 10.82
C PHE A 64 9.21 7.32 9.84
N TRP A 65 10.38 7.50 9.24
CA TRP A 65 10.98 6.56 8.30
C TRP A 65 11.50 5.28 8.98
N GLN A 66 11.86 5.36 10.26
CA GLN A 66 12.28 4.17 11.02
C GLN A 66 11.13 3.17 11.21
N GLU A 67 9.90 3.66 11.41
CA GLU A 67 8.71 2.79 11.50
C GLU A 67 8.52 1.98 10.21
N TYR A 68 8.61 2.64 9.04
CA TYR A 68 8.54 1.96 7.74
C TYR A 68 9.64 0.90 7.57
N ARG A 69 10.89 1.19 7.94
CA ARG A 69 11.98 0.19 7.89
C ARG A 69 11.67 -1.04 8.74
N GLN A 70 11.17 -0.86 9.96
CA GLN A 70 10.84 -1.99 10.84
C GLN A 70 9.73 -2.86 10.24
N TYR A 71 8.76 -2.24 9.57
CA TYR A 71 7.71 -2.99 8.89
C TYR A 71 8.20 -3.73 7.68
N TYR A 72 9.09 -3.16 6.86
CA TYR A 72 9.71 -3.90 5.75
C TYR A 72 10.32 -5.21 6.22
N THR A 73 11.08 -5.19 7.31
CA THR A 73 11.68 -6.39 7.89
C THR A 73 10.60 -7.39 8.32
N THR A 74 9.54 -6.92 8.97
CA THR A 74 8.45 -7.79 9.46
C THR A 74 7.55 -8.31 8.33
N TYR A 75 7.39 -7.52 7.26
CA TYR A 75 6.51 -7.81 6.15
C TYR A 75 6.98 -9.03 5.35
N LYS A 76 8.29 -9.26 5.26
CA LYS A 76 8.86 -10.50 4.69
C LYS A 76 8.32 -11.74 5.42
N THR A 77 8.38 -11.73 6.74
CA THR A 77 7.86 -12.82 7.58
C THR A 77 6.33 -12.93 7.48
N ILE A 78 5.62 -11.81 7.34
CA ILE A 78 4.17 -11.80 7.08
C ILE A 78 3.85 -12.49 5.75
N ARG A 79 4.59 -12.21 4.67
CA ARG A 79 4.38 -12.84 3.36
C ARG A 79 4.58 -14.35 3.42
N GLU A 80 5.66 -14.80 4.05
CA GLU A 80 5.93 -16.23 4.25
C GLU A 80 4.81 -16.92 5.03
N LEU A 81 4.33 -16.28 6.11
CA LEU A 81 3.20 -16.77 6.89
C LEU A 81 1.92 -16.87 6.04
N LEU A 82 1.58 -15.82 5.27
CA LEU A 82 0.39 -15.82 4.41
C LEU A 82 0.45 -16.95 3.37
N ASN A 83 1.60 -17.16 2.75
CA ASN A 83 1.80 -18.24 1.79
C ASN A 83 1.66 -19.62 2.46
N ASN A 84 2.22 -19.81 3.64
CA ASN A 84 2.09 -21.07 4.39
C ASN A 84 0.63 -21.34 4.79
N LEU A 85 -0.07 -20.35 5.33
CA LEU A 85 -1.47 -20.48 5.74
C LEU A 85 -2.39 -20.85 4.58
N ARG A 86 -2.16 -20.30 3.38
CA ARG A 86 -2.91 -20.68 2.18
C ARG A 86 -2.77 -22.14 1.79
N GLN A 87 -1.60 -22.73 2.03
CA GLN A 87 -1.31 -24.11 1.66
C GLN A 87 -1.73 -25.11 2.74
N THR A 88 -1.89 -24.66 3.98
CA THR A 88 -2.03 -25.56 5.14
C THR A 88 -3.32 -25.36 5.93
N ASN A 89 -4.06 -24.27 5.69
CA ASN A 89 -5.21 -23.90 6.50
C ASN A 89 -6.42 -23.49 5.62
N ASP A 90 -7.31 -24.45 5.37
CA ASP A 90 -8.53 -24.24 4.57
C ASP A 90 -9.49 -23.23 5.22
N GLU A 91 -9.56 -23.18 6.55
CA GLU A 91 -10.40 -22.21 7.29
C GLU A 91 -9.90 -20.77 7.07
N PHE A 92 -8.57 -20.59 6.98
CA PHE A 92 -7.97 -19.31 6.61
C PHE A 92 -8.28 -18.93 5.15
N MET A 93 -8.28 -19.89 4.24
CA MET A 93 -8.66 -19.64 2.83
C MET A 93 -10.12 -19.20 2.72
N GLU A 94 -11.03 -19.83 3.47
CA GLU A 94 -12.44 -19.44 3.48
C GLU A 94 -12.64 -18.05 4.08
N TYR A 95 -11.97 -17.76 5.19
CA TYR A 95 -11.94 -16.41 5.77
C TYR A 95 -11.46 -15.34 4.78
N CYS A 96 -10.40 -15.62 4.01
CA CYS A 96 -9.91 -14.70 2.99
C CYS A 96 -10.98 -14.39 1.92
N LYS A 97 -11.85 -15.36 1.59
CA LYS A 97 -12.98 -15.14 0.66
C LYS A 97 -14.05 -14.24 1.29
N GLU A 98 -14.42 -14.51 2.55
CA GLU A 98 -15.43 -13.71 3.28
C GLU A 98 -15.00 -12.25 3.44
N LEU A 99 -13.75 -12.02 3.88
CA LEU A 99 -13.18 -10.68 4.06
C LEU A 99 -13.28 -9.86 2.77
N ARG A 100 -13.08 -10.50 1.62
CA ARG A 100 -13.16 -9.86 0.31
C ARG A 100 -14.58 -9.42 -0.03
N GLY A 101 -15.58 -10.23 0.30
CA GLY A 101 -17.00 -9.89 0.13
C GLY A 101 -17.36 -8.61 0.87
N ALA A 102 -16.77 -8.39 2.05
CA ALA A 102 -16.98 -7.20 2.86
C ALA A 102 -16.11 -5.99 2.43
N ALA A 103 -14.82 -6.20 2.15
CA ALA A 103 -13.83 -5.13 1.98
C ALA A 103 -13.43 -4.83 0.53
N ARG A 104 -13.86 -5.64 -0.44
CA ARG A 104 -13.44 -5.60 -1.88
C ARG A 104 -11.92 -5.69 -2.11
N GLN A 105 -11.13 -5.94 -1.08
CA GLN A 105 -9.67 -6.04 -1.12
C GLN A 105 -9.22 -7.31 -0.39
N SER A 106 -8.16 -7.95 -0.89
CA SER A 106 -7.56 -9.11 -0.22
C SER A 106 -6.76 -8.67 1.01
N LEU A 107 -6.57 -9.58 1.97
CA LEU A 107 -5.74 -9.35 3.14
C LEU A 107 -4.31 -8.93 2.74
N ASP A 108 -3.73 -9.57 1.73
CA ASP A 108 -2.38 -9.25 1.21
C ASP A 108 -2.33 -7.85 0.63
N SER A 109 -3.35 -7.46 -0.13
CA SER A 109 -3.43 -6.11 -0.69
C SER A 109 -3.44 -5.06 0.43
N LEU A 110 -4.19 -5.33 1.51
CA LEU A 110 -4.27 -4.45 2.67
C LEU A 110 -2.95 -4.38 3.47
N LEU A 111 -2.30 -5.53 3.67
CA LEU A 111 -1.00 -5.61 4.37
C LEU A 111 0.16 -5.07 3.51
N LEU A 112 0.00 -5.02 2.19
CA LEU A 112 0.96 -4.44 1.26
C LEU A 112 0.88 -2.90 1.21
N LEU A 113 -0.23 -2.28 1.63
CA LEU A 113 -0.42 -0.82 1.55
C LEU A 113 0.70 0.00 2.21
N PRO A 114 1.18 -0.31 3.44
CA PRO A 114 2.26 0.48 4.06
C PRO A 114 3.56 0.42 3.26
N VAL A 115 3.83 -0.70 2.60
CA VAL A 115 5.00 -0.88 1.73
C VAL A 115 4.87 -0.01 0.47
N GLN A 116 3.73 -0.07 -0.22
CA GLN A 116 3.48 0.74 -1.44
C GLN A 116 3.49 2.24 -1.16
N ARG A 117 3.09 2.61 0.05
CA ARG A 117 2.98 4.01 0.45
C ARG A 117 4.32 4.75 0.41
N VAL A 118 5.43 4.05 0.61
CA VAL A 118 6.78 4.65 0.59
C VAL A 118 7.12 5.22 -0.78
N GLY A 119 6.78 4.52 -1.87
CA GLY A 119 6.99 5.03 -3.22
C GLY A 119 6.15 6.28 -3.53
N GLN A 120 4.96 6.39 -2.93
CA GLN A 120 4.11 7.58 -3.07
C GLN A 120 4.71 8.78 -2.33
N TYR A 121 5.31 8.57 -1.15
CA TYR A 121 6.03 9.66 -0.48
C TYR A 121 7.29 10.09 -1.23
N ASP A 122 8.03 9.17 -1.85
CA ASP A 122 9.20 9.50 -2.66
C ASP A 122 8.81 10.41 -3.84
N SER A 123 7.77 10.04 -4.58
CA SER A 123 7.21 10.86 -5.66
C SER A 123 6.75 12.23 -5.14
N PHE A 124 6.01 12.26 -4.03
CA PHE A 124 5.51 13.50 -3.43
C PHE A 124 6.65 14.43 -2.97
N LEU A 125 7.62 13.92 -2.20
CA LEU A 125 8.69 14.73 -1.63
C LEU A 125 9.69 15.19 -2.69
N THR A 126 9.90 14.41 -3.75
CA THR A 126 10.73 14.82 -4.90
C THR A 126 10.06 15.97 -5.64
N ASN A 127 8.77 15.83 -5.98
CA ASN A 127 8.03 16.92 -6.62
C ASN A 127 7.98 18.19 -5.77
N LEU A 128 7.80 18.04 -4.44
CA LEU A 128 7.81 19.15 -3.50
C LEU A 128 9.19 19.84 -3.47
N MET A 129 10.28 19.07 -3.48
CA MET A 129 11.64 19.60 -3.51
C MET A 129 11.90 20.43 -4.77
N ASP A 130 11.51 19.92 -5.94
CA ASP A 130 11.73 20.57 -7.24
C ASP A 130 10.98 21.90 -7.38
N GLN A 131 9.84 22.02 -6.69
CA GLN A 131 9.00 23.21 -6.70
C GLN A 131 9.32 24.20 -5.57
N THR A 132 10.17 23.83 -4.62
CA THR A 132 10.50 24.67 -3.46
C THR A 132 11.80 25.45 -3.72
N SER A 133 11.76 26.78 -3.54
CA SER A 133 12.97 27.61 -3.62
C SER A 133 14.05 27.13 -2.65
N LYS A 134 15.32 27.12 -3.08
CA LYS A 134 16.47 26.78 -2.23
C LYS A 134 16.64 27.72 -1.03
N THR A 135 16.09 28.93 -1.10
CA THR A 135 16.09 29.92 0.00
C THR A 135 14.92 29.72 0.96
N HIS A 136 13.95 28.87 0.64
CA HIS A 136 12.80 28.61 1.49
C HIS A 136 13.24 27.93 2.80
N PRO A 137 12.72 28.34 3.97
CA PRO A 137 13.13 27.80 5.27
C PRO A 137 12.91 26.29 5.42
N ASP A 138 11.98 25.71 4.65
CA ASP A 138 11.69 24.27 4.69
C ASP A 138 12.50 23.43 3.70
N TYR A 139 13.24 24.05 2.78
CA TYR A 139 13.95 23.34 1.71
C TYR A 139 14.90 22.25 2.26
N ARG A 140 15.63 22.56 3.34
CA ARG A 140 16.52 21.58 4.00
C ARG A 140 15.78 20.38 4.58
N ASN A 141 14.59 20.59 5.15
CA ASN A 141 13.78 19.50 5.71
C ASN A 141 13.25 18.61 4.58
N ILE A 142 12.78 19.23 3.49
CA ILE A 142 12.28 18.52 2.31
C ILE A 142 13.40 17.67 1.67
N VAL A 143 14.59 18.24 1.47
CA VAL A 143 15.76 17.51 0.95
C VAL A 143 16.12 16.33 1.84
N THR A 144 16.11 16.52 3.16
CA THR A 144 16.41 15.45 4.12
C THR A 144 15.37 14.34 4.03
N ALA A 145 14.07 14.68 4.04
CA ALA A 145 12.99 13.72 3.94
C ALA A 145 13.01 12.96 2.60
N SER A 146 13.19 13.68 1.49
CA SER A 146 13.32 13.12 0.13
C SER A 146 14.50 12.14 0.05
N SER A 147 15.67 12.50 0.58
CA SER A 147 16.84 11.59 0.61
C SER A 147 16.57 10.32 1.42
N MET A 148 15.90 10.44 2.58
CA MET A 148 15.58 9.29 3.43
C MET A 148 14.61 8.31 2.77
N VAL A 149 13.54 8.82 2.15
CA VAL A 149 12.55 7.98 1.47
C VAL A 149 13.12 7.38 0.19
N ASN A 150 13.90 8.15 -0.58
CA ASN A 150 14.53 7.66 -1.81
C ASN A 150 15.49 6.49 -1.53
N LYS A 151 16.30 6.62 -0.47
CA LYS A 151 17.16 5.54 0.00
C LYS A 151 16.35 4.30 0.36
N MET A 152 15.23 4.48 1.07
CA MET A 152 14.37 3.37 1.47
C MET A 152 13.70 2.67 0.28
N VAL A 153 13.21 3.42 -0.71
CA VAL A 153 12.66 2.86 -1.96
C VAL A 153 13.70 2.02 -2.66
N LYS A 154 14.92 2.54 -2.84
CA LYS A 154 16.03 1.82 -3.48
C LYS A 154 16.42 0.54 -2.73
N GLU A 155 16.50 0.61 -1.41
CA GLU A 155 16.84 -0.55 -0.56
C GLU A 155 15.79 -1.66 -0.61
N GLN A 156 14.53 -1.35 -0.90
CA GLN A 156 13.42 -2.30 -0.84
C GLN A 156 12.78 -2.60 -2.20
N GLN A 157 13.24 -1.97 -3.28
CA GLN A 157 12.61 -1.99 -4.60
C GLN A 157 12.30 -3.41 -5.10
N GLU A 158 13.25 -4.33 -4.98
CA GLU A 158 13.09 -5.71 -5.43
C GLU A 158 12.01 -6.44 -4.64
N GLU A 159 12.03 -6.32 -3.31
CA GLU A 159 11.06 -6.94 -2.40
C GLU A 159 9.65 -6.39 -2.67
N VAL A 160 9.52 -5.07 -2.80
CA VAL A 160 8.23 -4.42 -3.10
C VAL A 160 7.71 -4.88 -4.45
N SER A 161 8.55 -4.87 -5.48
CA SER A 161 8.14 -5.30 -6.82
C SER A 161 7.67 -6.75 -6.83
N GLN A 162 8.34 -7.62 -6.07
CA GLN A 162 7.91 -9.02 -5.96
C GLN A 162 6.59 -9.14 -5.21
N ALA A 163 6.43 -8.45 -4.08
CA ALA A 163 5.18 -8.48 -3.31
C ALA A 163 3.98 -7.93 -4.09
N GLU A 164 4.18 -6.88 -4.90
CA GLU A 164 3.16 -6.35 -5.80
C GLU A 164 2.79 -7.34 -6.91
N ASN A 165 3.77 -8.03 -7.49
CA ASN A 165 3.52 -9.05 -8.50
C ASN A 165 2.73 -10.22 -7.90
N ASP A 166 3.11 -10.72 -6.74
CA ASP A 166 2.38 -11.79 -6.05
C ASP A 166 0.94 -11.37 -5.74
N ALA A 167 0.74 -10.15 -5.23
CA ALA A 167 -0.60 -9.62 -4.95
C ALA A 167 -1.45 -9.53 -6.23
N ARG A 168 -0.86 -9.13 -7.37
CA ARG A 168 -1.54 -9.12 -8.67
C ARG A 168 -1.88 -10.52 -9.16
N LEU A 169 -0.97 -11.48 -9.04
CA LEU A 169 -1.21 -12.87 -9.43
C LEU A 169 -2.33 -13.50 -8.61
N LEU A 170 -2.38 -13.23 -7.30
CA LEU A 170 -3.49 -13.64 -6.44
C LEU A 170 -4.82 -13.08 -6.91
N GLN A 171 -4.89 -11.78 -7.22
CA GLN A 171 -6.10 -11.15 -7.75
C GLN A 171 -6.55 -11.79 -9.07
N VAL A 172 -5.61 -12.20 -9.92
CA VAL A 172 -5.92 -12.91 -11.17
C VAL A 172 -6.45 -14.31 -10.89
N GLN A 173 -5.76 -15.13 -10.09
CA GLN A 173 -6.20 -16.48 -9.72
C GLN A 173 -7.61 -16.48 -9.14
N GLU A 174 -7.92 -15.50 -8.30
CA GLU A 174 -9.23 -15.35 -7.65
C GLU A 174 -10.36 -15.04 -8.63
N ARG A 175 -10.05 -14.51 -9.82
CA ARG A 175 -11.02 -14.28 -10.88
C ARG A 175 -11.39 -15.55 -11.64
N PHE A 176 -10.61 -16.62 -11.48
CA PHE A 176 -10.80 -17.91 -12.11
C PHE A 176 -10.75 -19.04 -11.05
N PRO A 177 -11.72 -19.09 -10.12
CA PRO A 177 -11.69 -20.01 -8.99
C PRO A 177 -11.82 -21.49 -9.36
N GLY A 178 -12.24 -21.81 -10.59
CA GLY A 178 -12.33 -23.17 -11.11
C GLY A 178 -11.16 -23.60 -12.00
N ASP A 179 -10.22 -22.68 -12.30
CA ASP A 179 -9.06 -22.98 -13.13
C ASP A 179 -7.81 -23.09 -12.25
N GLU A 180 -7.14 -24.24 -12.28
CA GLU A 180 -5.81 -24.42 -11.68
C GLU A 180 -4.76 -23.71 -12.55
N LEU A 181 -4.70 -22.38 -12.44
CA LEU A 181 -3.78 -21.58 -13.26
C LEU A 181 -2.30 -21.71 -12.83
N HIS A 182 -2.02 -22.39 -11.70
CA HIS A 182 -0.67 -22.64 -11.14
C HIS A 182 0.28 -21.42 -11.22
N LEU A 183 -0.25 -20.20 -11.02
CA LEU A 183 0.48 -18.95 -11.28
C LEU A 183 1.70 -18.73 -10.37
N PHE A 184 1.82 -19.52 -9.29
CA PHE A 184 2.92 -19.48 -8.32
C PHE A 184 4.03 -20.48 -8.60
N ASP A 185 3.85 -21.37 -9.59
CA ASP A 185 4.78 -22.43 -9.88
C ASP A 185 5.62 -22.08 -11.12
N ALA A 186 6.85 -21.61 -10.89
CA ALA A 186 7.82 -21.27 -11.94
C ALA A 186 8.13 -22.45 -12.88
N ASN A 187 7.76 -23.68 -12.51
CA ASN A 187 7.98 -24.89 -13.31
C ASN A 187 6.75 -25.33 -14.13
N CYS A 188 5.60 -24.66 -14.03
CA CYS A 188 4.35 -25.13 -14.65
C CYS A 188 4.20 -24.81 -16.15
N PHE A 189 5.15 -24.10 -16.78
CA PHE A 189 5.12 -23.84 -18.23
C PHE A 189 5.51 -25.06 -19.09
N LYS A 190 5.06 -26.26 -18.72
CA LYS A 190 5.22 -27.50 -19.50
C LYS A 190 3.97 -28.39 -19.43
N SER A 191 2.81 -27.88 -19.81
CA SER A 191 1.73 -28.75 -20.29
C SER A 191 0.74 -27.97 -21.18
N GLN A 192 0.83 -28.28 -22.48
CA GLN A 192 -0.24 -28.33 -23.47
C GLN A 192 -1.47 -27.41 -23.26
N PHE A 193 -1.39 -26.18 -23.79
CA PHE A 193 -2.59 -25.50 -24.27
C PHE A 193 -3.04 -26.18 -25.57
N GLN A 194 -3.98 -27.12 -25.49
CA GLN A 194 -4.52 -27.84 -26.65
C GLN A 194 -5.89 -27.35 -27.12
N THR A 195 -6.38 -26.21 -26.62
CA THR A 195 -7.58 -25.56 -27.15
C THR A 195 -7.34 -24.08 -27.44
N PRO A 196 -7.62 -23.59 -28.66
CA PRO A 196 -7.48 -22.18 -28.97
C PRO A 196 -8.55 -21.38 -28.22
N LEU A 197 -8.11 -20.41 -27.40
CA LEU A 197 -8.97 -19.42 -26.77
C LEU A 197 -9.74 -18.66 -27.85
N ARG A 198 -11.06 -18.82 -27.90
CA ARG A 198 -11.94 -17.99 -28.73
C ARG A 198 -11.99 -16.59 -28.13
N ILE A 199 -11.40 -15.64 -28.84
CA ILE A 199 -11.50 -14.22 -28.55
C ILE A 199 -12.98 -13.81 -28.69
N SER A 200 -13.58 -13.33 -27.60
CA SER A 200 -14.94 -12.78 -27.60
C SER A 200 -14.97 -11.48 -28.42
N PRO A 201 -15.97 -11.26 -29.30
CA PRO A 201 -15.94 -10.20 -30.32
C PRO A 201 -16.35 -8.80 -29.82
N TYR A 202 -16.36 -8.53 -28.50
CA TYR A 202 -16.78 -7.23 -28.01
C TYR A 202 -15.68 -6.16 -28.19
N PRO A 203 -16.00 -4.99 -28.77
CA PRO A 203 -15.04 -3.92 -28.95
C PRO A 203 -14.64 -3.28 -27.61
N ILE A 204 -13.35 -3.04 -27.45
CA ILE A 204 -12.76 -2.29 -26.34
C ILE A 204 -13.21 -0.83 -26.49
N ILE A 205 -13.94 -0.30 -25.51
CA ILE A 205 -14.40 1.09 -25.49
C ILE A 205 -13.27 1.97 -24.92
N PRO A 206 -12.75 2.98 -25.65
CA PRO A 206 -11.81 3.94 -25.12
C PRO A 206 -12.52 5.04 -24.32
N PHE A 207 -12.06 5.31 -23.10
CA PHE A 207 -12.50 6.47 -22.30
C PHE A 207 -11.73 7.74 -22.72
N PRO A 208 -12.40 8.88 -22.98
CA PRO A 208 -11.73 10.13 -23.30
C PRO A 208 -11.40 10.91 -22.02
N TYR A 209 -10.14 11.36 -21.90
CA TYR A 209 -9.74 12.38 -20.93
C TYR A 209 -9.84 13.78 -21.57
N THR A 210 -10.56 14.70 -20.93
CA THR A 210 -10.55 16.13 -21.25
C THR A 210 -9.96 16.97 -20.12
N LYS A 211 -9.22 18.01 -20.53
CA LYS A 211 -8.46 19.01 -19.77
C LYS A 211 -9.33 19.94 -18.88
N CYS A 212 -8.70 20.51 -17.83
CA CYS A 212 -8.95 21.79 -17.08
C CYS A 212 -9.05 21.60 -15.54
N PRO A 213 -8.79 22.63 -14.70
CA PRO A 213 -7.61 23.49 -14.53
C PRO A 213 -6.89 23.26 -13.17
N VAL A 214 -5.61 23.66 -13.11
CA VAL A 214 -4.55 23.09 -12.24
C VAL A 214 -4.57 23.52 -10.75
N TYR A 215 -5.50 24.33 -10.26
CA TYR A 215 -5.40 24.83 -8.86
C TYR A 215 -6.39 24.21 -7.86
N ILE A 216 -7.43 23.51 -8.30
CA ILE A 216 -8.37 22.80 -7.41
C ILE A 216 -7.90 21.34 -7.14
N LEU A 217 -7.01 20.82 -7.99
CA LEU A 217 -6.47 19.46 -7.89
C LEU A 217 -5.50 19.28 -6.71
N TYR A 218 -4.81 20.32 -6.24
CA TYR A 218 -3.82 20.19 -5.17
C TYR A 218 -4.43 19.95 -3.78
N ILE A 219 -5.67 20.40 -3.55
CA ILE A 219 -6.41 20.08 -2.33
C ILE A 219 -7.08 18.71 -2.48
N GLN A 220 -7.55 18.34 -3.68
CA GLN A 220 -8.11 17.01 -3.95
C GLN A 220 -7.06 15.89 -3.91
N ASP A 221 -5.81 16.14 -4.29
CA ASP A 221 -4.72 15.17 -4.14
C ASP A 221 -4.36 15.01 -2.66
N LEU A 222 -4.36 16.09 -1.88
CA LEU A 222 -4.20 16.01 -0.42
C LEU A 222 -5.36 15.29 0.26
N GLU A 223 -6.61 15.50 -0.19
CA GLU A 223 -7.77 14.76 0.30
C GLU A 223 -7.77 13.30 -0.15
N SER A 224 -7.34 12.99 -1.37
CA SER A 224 -7.12 11.63 -1.86
C SER A 224 -5.95 10.95 -1.13
N TRP A 225 -4.94 11.72 -0.74
CA TRP A 225 -3.78 11.29 0.04
C TRP A 225 -4.15 11.09 1.53
N ILE A 226 -5.05 11.92 2.08
CA ILE A 226 -5.74 11.70 3.36
C ILE A 226 -6.68 10.50 3.26
N PHE A 227 -7.31 10.25 2.11
CA PHE A 227 -8.15 9.07 1.85
C PHE A 227 -7.32 7.78 1.87
N VAL A 228 -6.15 7.78 1.22
CA VAL A 228 -5.18 6.67 1.28
C VAL A 228 -4.63 6.49 2.71
N HIS A 229 -4.42 7.58 3.45
CA HIS A 229 -4.05 7.52 4.86
C HIS A 229 -5.18 7.10 5.81
N SER A 230 -6.43 7.30 5.42
CA SER A 230 -7.59 6.85 6.18
C SER A 230 -7.99 5.43 5.79
N LEU A 231 -7.38 4.83 4.77
CA LEU A 231 -7.47 3.39 4.50
C LEU A 231 -6.55 2.57 5.42
N ILE A 232 -5.43 3.16 5.87
CA ILE A 232 -4.54 2.64 6.93
C ILE A 232 -5.10 3.05 8.30
#